data_AF-A0A518GCD5-F1
#
_entry.id   AF-A0A518GCD5-F1
#
_cell.length_a   1.000
_cell.length_b   1.000
_cell.length_c   1.000
_cell.angle_alpha   90.00
_cell.angle_beta   90.00
_cell.angle_gamma   90.00
#
_symmetry.space_group_name_H-M   'P 1'
#
loop_
_entity.id
_entity.type
_entity.pdbx_description
1 polymer ?
#
loop_
_entity_poly.entity_id
_entity_poly.type
_entity_poly.pdbx_seq_one_letter_code
_entity_poly.pdbx_strand_id
1 'polypeptide(L)'
;MLELPFYEGAILYSEVTNTGMKTYEIRQLDNDGNLLLDTKVEAASGEAAAKLLADADERTQRILICLDGETMNELDVEHWRKRIRRR
;
A
#
# COMPACT_ATOMS: atom_id res chain seq x y z
N MET A 1 54.26 9.06 17.58
CA MET A 1 53.56 8.93 16.28
C MET A 1 53.04 7.50 16.24
N LEU A 2 51.79 7.30 16.66
CA LEU A 2 51.13 5.99 16.70
C LEU A 2 50.01 6.05 15.66
N GLU A 3 50.14 5.26 14.61
CA GLU A 3 49.17 5.14 13.54
C GLU A 3 48.02 4.25 14.03
N LEU A 4 46.82 4.82 14.14
CA LEU A 4 45.61 4.09 14.48
C LEU A 4 45.15 3.30 13.24
N PRO A 5 44.73 2.03 13.37
CA PRO A 5 44.13 1.31 12.26
C PRO A 5 42.82 2.00 11.85
N PHE A 6 42.74 2.32 10.58
CA PHE A 6 41.57 2.86 9.89
C PHE A 6 40.37 1.95 10.19
N TYR A 7 39.38 2.47 10.91
CA TYR A 7 38.12 1.78 11.18
C TYR A 7 37.29 1.83 9.88
N GLU A 8 37.61 0.96 8.91
CA GLU A 8 36.74 0.65 7.77
C GLU A 8 35.58 -0.23 8.25
N GLY A 9 34.73 0.39 9.04
CA GLY A 9 33.54 -0.21 9.63
C GLY A 9 32.38 0.74 9.53
N ALA A 10 32.31 1.53 8.46
CA ALA A 10 31.05 2.12 8.02
C ALA A 10 30.16 0.96 7.54
N ILE A 11 29.55 0.25 8.49
CA ILE A 11 28.23 -0.33 8.21
C ILE A 11 27.33 0.88 8.07
N LEU A 12 27.31 1.42 6.84
CA LEU A 12 26.14 2.08 6.30
C LEU A 12 24.99 1.15 6.67
N TYR A 13 24.19 1.55 7.67
CA TYR A 13 22.82 1.08 7.74
C TYR A 13 22.29 1.42 6.36
N SER A 14 22.20 0.38 5.53
CA SER A 14 21.76 0.49 4.15
C SER A 14 20.59 1.43 4.16
N GLU A 15 20.77 2.53 3.45
CA GLU A 15 19.75 3.52 3.16
C GLU A 15 18.50 2.78 2.69
N VAL A 16 17.63 2.42 3.63
CA VAL A 16 16.22 2.46 3.36
C VAL A 16 15.95 3.95 3.43
N THR A 17 16.25 4.63 2.33
CA THR A 17 15.46 5.79 1.94
C THR A 17 14.02 5.30 1.99
N ASN A 18 13.42 5.44 3.17
CA ASN A 18 11.98 5.34 3.35
C ASN A 18 11.45 6.58 2.64
N THR A 19 11.53 6.60 1.30
CA THR A 19 10.42 7.13 0.53
C THR A 19 9.24 6.45 1.21
N GLY A 20 8.38 7.22 1.88
CA GLY A 20 7.32 6.69 2.75
C GLY A 20 6.30 5.78 2.03
N MET A 21 6.64 5.33 0.83
CA MET A 21 5.96 4.35 0.01
C MET A 21 6.10 2.97 0.63
N LYS A 22 4.95 2.34 0.82
CA LYS A 22 4.83 0.96 1.24
C LYS A 22 4.03 0.22 0.17
N THR A 23 4.26 -1.09 0.06
CA THR A 23 3.48 -1.94 -0.83
C THR A 23 2.18 -2.31 -0.15
N TYR A 24 1.08 -1.72 -0.61
CA TYR A 24 -0.26 -2.04 -0.16
C TYR A 24 -0.88 -3.07 -1.11
N GLU A 25 -1.63 -4.00 -0.55
CA GLU A 25 -2.44 -4.97 -1.28
C GLU A 25 -3.90 -4.53 -1.22
N ILE A 26 -4.46 -4.16 -2.35
CA ILE A 26 -5.85 -3.75 -2.50
C ILE A 26 -6.65 -4.99 -2.88
N ARG A 27 -7.53 -5.44 -1.98
CA ARG A 27 -8.43 -6.57 -2.20
C ARG A 27 -9.84 -6.08 -2.44
N GLN A 28 -10.44 -6.54 -3.53
CA GLN A 28 -11.81 -6.28 -3.90
C GLN A 28 -12.66 -7.49 -3.52
N LEU A 29 -13.69 -7.25 -2.70
CA LEU A 29 -14.58 -8.28 -2.19
C LEU A 29 -16.00 -8.06 -2.71
N ASP A 30 -16.70 -9.15 -3.00
CA ASP A 30 -18.13 -9.18 -3.26
C ASP A 30 -18.95 -9.02 -1.95
N ASN A 31 -20.27 -8.92 -2.05
CA ASN A 31 -21.19 -8.83 -0.91
C ASN A 31 -21.07 -10.03 0.05
N ASP A 32 -20.84 -11.22 -0.49
CA ASP A 32 -20.64 -12.45 0.28
C ASP A 32 -19.24 -12.54 0.94
N GLY A 33 -18.38 -11.52 0.75
CA GLY A 33 -17.01 -11.51 1.28
C GLY A 33 -16.04 -12.35 0.46
N ASN A 34 -16.41 -12.77 -0.75
CA ASN A 34 -15.53 -13.48 -1.66
C ASN A 34 -14.54 -12.52 -2.32
N LEU A 35 -13.26 -12.87 -2.34
CA LEU A 35 -12.23 -12.13 -3.07
C LEU A 35 -12.46 -12.25 -4.57
N LEU A 36 -12.74 -11.12 -5.20
CA LEU A 36 -12.90 -11.00 -6.64
C LEU A 36 -11.56 -10.70 -7.31
N LEU A 37 -10.82 -9.73 -6.75
CA LEU A 37 -9.55 -9.26 -7.30
C LEU A 37 -8.61 -8.82 -6.19
N ASP A 38 -7.32 -9.06 -6.35
CA ASP A 38 -6.26 -8.44 -5.54
C ASP A 38 -5.23 -7.74 -6.44
N THR A 39 -4.80 -6.55 -6.02
CA THR A 39 -3.80 -5.75 -6.74
C THR A 39 -2.82 -5.16 -5.75
N LYS A 40 -1.52 -5.33 -6.00
CA LYS A 40 -0.46 -4.71 -5.19
C LYS A 40 -0.04 -3.38 -5.79
N VAL A 41 0.01 -2.34 -4.98
CA VAL A 41 0.45 -1.00 -5.37
C VAL A 41 1.42 -0.42 -4.37
N GLU A 42 2.42 0.30 -4.86
CA GLU A 42 3.32 1.06 -4.01
C GLU A 42 2.72 2.45 -3.79
N ALA A 43 2.46 2.81 -2.54
CA ALA A 43 1.83 4.08 -2.21
C ALA A 43 2.38 4.65 -0.91
N ALA A 44 2.34 5.97 -0.74
CA ALA A 44 2.77 6.60 0.52
C ALA A 44 1.81 6.32 1.71
N SER A 45 0.57 5.95 1.43
CA SER A 45 -0.46 5.66 2.44
C SER A 45 -1.56 4.77 1.87
N GLY A 46 -2.36 4.14 2.74
CA GLY A 46 -3.51 3.35 2.30
C GLY A 46 -4.51 4.17 1.47
N GLU A 47 -4.72 5.45 1.79
CA GLU A 47 -5.60 6.29 0.96
C GLU A 47 -4.99 6.63 -0.41
N ALA A 48 -3.67 6.79 -0.49
CA ALA A 48 -3.00 6.92 -1.78
C ALA A 48 -3.12 5.62 -2.59
N ALA A 49 -3.01 4.45 -1.95
CA ALA A 49 -3.23 3.16 -2.59
C ALA A 49 -4.64 3.06 -3.18
N ALA A 50 -5.67 3.39 -2.40
CA ALA A 50 -7.05 3.44 -2.90
C ALA A 50 -7.22 4.36 -4.12
N LYS A 51 -6.49 5.48 -4.19
CA LYS A 51 -6.52 6.39 -5.34
C LYS A 51 -5.79 5.85 -6.57
N LEU A 52 -4.81 4.97 -6.39
CA LEU A 52 -4.11 4.29 -7.47
C LEU A 52 -4.95 3.18 -8.09
N LEU A 53 -5.93 2.65 -7.35
CA LEU A 53 -6.97 1.83 -7.96
C LEU A 53 -7.73 2.72 -8.96
N ALA A 54 -7.58 2.43 -10.25
CA ALA A 54 -8.20 3.22 -11.31
C ALA A 54 -9.67 2.81 -11.52
N ASP A 55 -9.94 1.51 -11.39
CA ASP A 55 -11.24 0.91 -11.57
C ASP A 55 -11.42 -0.25 -10.59
N ALA A 56 -12.66 -0.46 -10.15
CA ALA A 56 -13.04 -1.59 -9.32
C ALA A 56 -14.11 -2.38 -10.07
N ASP A 57 -14.00 -3.71 -10.01
CA ASP A 57 -14.93 -4.62 -10.66
C ASP A 57 -16.38 -4.25 -10.31
N GLU A 58 -17.31 -4.43 -11.24
CA GLU A 58 -18.70 -4.06 -11.06
C GLU A 58 -19.37 -4.78 -9.88
N ARG A 59 -18.89 -5.99 -9.57
CA ARG A 59 -19.37 -6.83 -8.48
C ARG A 59 -18.80 -6.45 -7.12
N THR A 60 -17.65 -5.76 -7.12
CA THR A 60 -16.99 -5.31 -5.89
C THR A 60 -17.94 -4.49 -5.05
N GLN A 61 -18.17 -4.92 -3.81
CA GLN A 61 -18.91 -4.18 -2.79
C GLN A 61 -17.98 -3.53 -1.78
N ARG A 62 -16.83 -4.18 -1.47
CA ARG A 62 -15.87 -3.69 -0.48
C ARG A 62 -14.45 -3.73 -1.02
N ILE A 63 -13.67 -2.74 -0.63
CA ILE A 63 -12.25 -2.61 -0.97
C ILE A 63 -11.48 -2.60 0.34
N LEU A 64 -10.67 -3.63 0.55
CA LEU A 64 -9.71 -3.70 1.66
C LEU A 64 -8.35 -3.26 1.18
N ILE A 65 -7.66 -2.50 2.01
CA ILE A 65 -6.29 -2.09 1.79
C ILE A 65 -5.47 -2.73 2.89
N CYS A 66 -4.72 -3.74 2.50
CA CYS A 66 -3.85 -4.48 3.38
C CYS A 66 -2.41 -3.97 3.25
N LEU A 67 -1.68 -3.98 4.36
CA LEU A 67 -0.24 -3.74 4.39
C LEU A 67 0.37 -4.87 5.20
N ASP A 68 1.33 -5.59 4.63
CA ASP A 68 1.99 -6.72 5.29
C ASP A 68 1.01 -7.83 5.78
N GLY A 69 -0.13 -7.96 5.10
CA GLY A 69 -1.19 -8.92 5.48
C GLY A 69 -2.20 -8.39 6.50
N GLU A 70 -1.97 -7.21 7.09
CA GLU A 70 -2.91 -6.56 7.99
C GLU A 70 -3.82 -5.58 7.25
N THR A 71 -5.13 -5.63 7.49
CA THR A 71 -6.08 -4.67 6.93
C THR A 71 -5.90 -3.30 7.59
N MET A 72 -5.36 -2.34 6.84
CA MET A 72 -5.14 -0.97 7.29
C MET A 72 -6.37 -0.08 7.08
N ASN A 73 -7.11 -0.34 6.00
CA ASN A 73 -8.29 0.45 5.66
C ASN A 73 -9.33 -0.43 4.98
N GLU A 74 -10.60 -0.18 5.30
CA GLU A 74 -11.74 -0.80 4.66
C GLU A 74 -12.63 0.31 4.09
N LEU A 75 -12.97 0.20 2.81
CA LEU A 75 -13.79 1.16 2.10
C LEU A 75 -14.92 0.43 1.38
N ASP A 76 -16.16 0.89 1.56
CA ASP A 76 -17.24 0.52 0.64
C ASP A 76 -16.91 1.02 -0.78
N VAL A 77 -17.21 0.17 -1.78
CA VAL A 77 -17.02 0.51 -3.20
C VAL A 77 -17.74 1.81 -3.55
N GLU A 78 -18.92 2.06 -2.97
CA GLU A 78 -19.71 3.25 -3.24
C GLU A 78 -19.02 4.51 -2.71
N HIS A 79 -18.44 4.42 -1.52
CA HIS A 79 -17.69 5.52 -0.92
C HIS A 79 -16.39 5.78 -1.70
N TRP A 80 -15.68 4.73 -2.09
CA TRP A 80 -14.50 4.83 -2.94
C TRP A 80 -14.83 5.44 -4.32
N ARG A 81 -15.88 4.95 -5.01
CA ARG A 81 -16.35 5.50 -6.29
C ARG A 81 -16.69 6.98 -6.17
N LYS A 82 -17.35 7.41 -5.08
CA LYS A 82 -17.62 8.83 -4.80
C LYS A 82 -16.33 9.67 -4.67
N ARG A 83 -15.24 9.10 -4.14
CA ARG A 83 -13.95 9.79 -4.02
C ARG A 83 -13.20 9.89 -5.35
N ILE A 84 -13.20 8.83 -6.17
CA ILE A 84 -12.48 8.80 -7.44
C ILE A 84 -13.22 9.58 -8.54
N ARG A 85 -14.56 9.57 -8.55
CA ARG A 85 -15.39 10.22 -9.57
C ARG A 85 -15.51 11.75 -9.43
N ARG A 86 -14.84 12.38 -8.46
CA ARG A 86 -14.79 13.85 -8.30
C ARG A 86 -13.77 14.55 -9.22
N ARG A 87 -13.25 13.86 -10.24
CA ARG A 87 -12.32 14.41 -11.22
C ARG A 87 -12.96 14.52 -12.60
#